data_AF-A0A1F5GUU4-F1
#
_entry.id   AF-A0A1F5GUU4-F1
#
_cell.length_a   1.000
_cell.length_b   1.000
_cell.length_c   1.000
_cell.angle_alpha   90.00
_cell.angle_beta   90.00
_cell.angle_gamma   90.00
#
_symmetry.space_group_name_H-M   'P 1'
#
loop_
_entity.id
_entity.type
_entity.pdbx_description
1 polymer ?
#
loop_
_entity_poly.entity_id
_entity_poly.type
_entity_poly.pdbx_seq_one_letter_code
_entity_poly.pdbx_strand_id
1 'polypeptide(L)'
;MCYNSIVKIVFTTHAAVDKFKMLKKHKFDVDKNTIENVIKNPDHEDKESDKPKIIASKQIDPKHVLRVVYKQEGDIITIITFYPAEKGRYY
;
A
#
# COMPACT_ATOMS: atom_id res chain seq x y z
N MET A 1 0.65 18.24 -23.87
CA MET A 1 1.78 18.05 -22.94
C MET A 1 1.24 17.35 -21.71
N CYS A 2 1.44 16.05 -21.57
CA CYS A 2 1.06 15.33 -20.36
C CYS A 2 2.25 15.41 -19.40
N TYR A 3 2.14 16.22 -18.34
CA TYR A 3 3.11 16.19 -17.25
C TYR A 3 2.98 14.82 -16.57
N ASN A 4 3.95 13.93 -16.82
CA ASN A 4 4.19 12.83 -15.91
C ASN A 4 4.70 13.46 -14.60
N SER A 5 3.79 13.83 -13.70
CA SER A 5 4.15 14.14 -12.32
C SER A 5 4.89 12.91 -11.78
N ILE A 6 6.19 13.06 -11.53
CA ILE A 6 6.99 11.99 -10.94
C ILE A 6 6.53 11.88 -9.49
N VAL A 7 5.60 10.97 -9.24
CA VAL A 7 5.12 10.70 -7.90
C VAL A 7 6.26 10.05 -7.11
N LYS A 8 6.76 10.76 -6.09
CA LYS A 8 7.83 10.28 -5.22
C LYS A 8 7.22 9.46 -4.08
N ILE A 9 7.57 8.18 -4.00
CA ILE A 9 7.13 7.29 -2.92
C ILE A 9 8.21 7.24 -1.83
N VAL A 10 7.82 7.61 -0.61
CA VAL A 10 8.69 7.62 0.58
C VAL A 10 8.14 6.67 1.63
N PHE A 11 8.98 5.80 2.17
CA PHE A 11 8.59 4.87 3.22
C PHE A 11 9.00 5.43 4.58
N THR A 12 8.06 5.45 5.53
CA THR A 12 8.42 5.72 6.93
C THR A 12 9.28 4.59 7.50
N THR A 13 10.09 4.87 8.54
CA THR A 13 10.95 3.87 9.19
C THR A 13 10.16 2.64 9.65
N HIS A 14 8.94 2.84 10.16
CA HIS A 14 8.03 1.77 10.59
C HIS A 14 7.55 0.88 9.43
N ALA A 15 7.35 1.44 8.23
CA ALA A 15 6.99 0.67 7.03
C ALA A 15 8.19 -0.03 6.38
N ALA A 16 9.37 0.60 6.42
CA ALA A 16 10.54 0.19 5.65
C ALA A 16 11.36 -0.97 6.26
N VAL A 17 11.45 -1.08 7.59
CA VAL A 17 12.43 -1.97 8.23
C VAL A 17 11.84 -3.31 8.68
N ASP A 18 10.66 -3.29 9.29
CA ASP A 18 10.16 -4.48 10.00
C ASP A 18 9.12 -5.28 9.21
N LYS A 19 8.28 -4.59 8.42
CA LYS A 19 7.16 -5.25 7.75
C LYS A 19 7.58 -6.12 6.57
N PHE A 20 8.53 -5.67 5.75
CA PHE A 20 9.03 -6.50 4.65
C PHE A 20 9.65 -7.82 5.13
N LYS A 21 10.44 -7.78 6.21
CA LYS A 21 11.05 -8.98 6.80
C LYS A 21 10.00 -9.90 7.43
N MET A 22 9.01 -9.33 8.12
CA MET A 22 7.93 -10.09 8.74
C MET A 22 7.07 -10.80 7.69
N LEU A 23 6.67 -10.10 6.62
CA LEU A 23 5.85 -10.66 5.56
C LEU A 23 6.56 -11.78 4.80
N LYS A 24 7.86 -11.61 4.53
CA LYS A 24 8.68 -12.67 3.95
C LYS A 24 8.72 -13.93 4.82
N LYS A 25 8.80 -13.79 6.15
CA LYS A 25 8.72 -14.92 7.10
C LYS A 25 7.38 -15.64 7.04
N HIS A 26 6.30 -14.92 6.71
CA HIS A 26 4.96 -15.48 6.52
C HIS A 26 4.63 -15.86 5.06
N LYS A 27 5.64 -15.99 4.19
CA LYS A 27 5.53 -16.37 2.77
C LYS A 27 4.77 -15.35 1.89
N PHE A 28 4.63 -14.11 2.35
CA PHE A 28 4.15 -13.01 1.54
C PHE A 28 5.36 -12.28 0.95
N ASP A 29 5.60 -12.50 -0.35
CA ASP A 29 6.66 -11.81 -1.08
C ASP A 29 6.19 -10.43 -1.52
N VAL A 30 6.19 -9.51 -0.55
CA VAL A 30 5.85 -8.10 -0.79
C VAL A 30 7.16 -7.34 -0.92
N ASP A 31 7.35 -6.67 -2.04
CA ASP A 31 8.49 -5.79 -2.29
C ASP A 31 8.00 -4.34 -2.56
N LYS A 32 8.94 -3.42 -2.83
CA LYS A 32 8.56 -2.04 -3.14
C LYS A 32 7.68 -1.96 -4.39
N ASN A 33 7.99 -2.73 -5.44
CA ASN A 33 7.22 -2.73 -6.69
C ASN A 33 5.76 -3.17 -6.46
N THR A 34 5.55 -4.14 -5.58
CA THR A 34 4.23 -4.58 -5.16
C THR A 34 3.47 -3.43 -4.52
N ILE A 35 4.09 -2.71 -3.57
CA ILE A 35 3.48 -1.54 -2.93
C ILE A 35 3.15 -0.45 -3.96
N GLU A 36 4.06 -0.16 -4.89
CA GLU A 36 3.80 0.82 -5.95
C GLU A 36 2.61 0.39 -6.83
N ASN A 37 2.52 -0.89 -7.18
CA ASN A 37 1.43 -1.42 -7.99
C ASN A 37 0.10 -1.37 -7.25
N VAL A 38 0.06 -1.60 -5.93
CA VAL A 38 -1.16 -1.44 -5.13
C VAL A 38 -1.64 0.00 -5.14
N ILE A 39 -0.73 0.98 -5.10
CA ILE A 39 -1.09 2.41 -5.14
C ILE A 39 -1.52 2.86 -6.53
N LYS A 40 -0.79 2.43 -7.58
CA LYS A 40 -1.07 2.85 -8.97
C LYS A 40 -2.30 2.16 -9.54
N ASN A 41 -2.54 0.90 -9.17
CA ASN A 41 -3.60 0.05 -9.71
C ASN A 41 -4.32 -0.72 -8.59
N PRO A 42 -4.99 -0.05 -7.64
CA PRO A 42 -5.72 -0.73 -6.58
C PRO A 42 -6.95 -1.47 -7.12
N ASP A 43 -7.32 -2.58 -6.48
CA ASP A 43 -8.64 -3.20 -6.70
C ASP A 43 -9.73 -2.37 -5.98
N HIS A 44 -9.36 -1.75 -4.86
CA HIS A 44 -10.22 -0.85 -4.09
C HIS A 44 -9.39 0.25 -3.42
N GLU A 45 -9.93 1.46 -3.37
CA GLU A 45 -9.31 2.61 -2.73
C GLU A 45 -10.33 3.30 -1.80
N ASP A 46 -9.97 3.45 -0.53
CA ASP A 46 -10.75 4.16 0.48
C ASP A 46 -10.07 5.49 0.83
N LYS A 47 -10.75 6.60 0.53
CA LYS A 47 -10.31 7.98 0.80
C LYS A 47 -11.15 8.67 1.87
N GLU A 48 -12.13 7.98 2.45
CA GLU A 48 -13.16 8.59 3.27
C GLU A 48 -13.06 8.20 4.75
N SER A 49 -12.75 6.93 5.02
CA SER A 49 -12.90 6.38 6.37
C SER A 49 -11.83 6.85 7.38
N ASP A 50 -10.64 7.25 6.92
CA ASP A 50 -9.52 7.62 7.79
C ASP A 50 -8.76 8.84 7.26
N LYS A 51 -9.48 9.93 6.94
CA LYS A 51 -8.85 11.16 6.43
C LYS A 51 -7.81 11.71 7.42
N PRO A 52 -6.65 12.21 6.94
CA PRO A 52 -6.28 12.43 5.53
C PRO A 52 -5.60 11.22 4.87
N LYS A 53 -5.64 10.05 5.49
CA LYS A 53 -5.03 8.83 4.95
C LYS A 53 -5.90 8.23 3.85
N ILE A 54 -5.25 7.54 2.95
CA ILE A 54 -5.84 6.76 1.87
C ILE A 54 -5.43 5.31 2.08
N ILE A 55 -6.37 4.40 1.87
CA ILE A 55 -6.13 2.96 1.95
C ILE A 55 -6.37 2.34 0.58
N ALA A 56 -5.28 1.95 -0.07
CA ALA A 56 -5.33 1.15 -1.29
C ALA A 56 -5.25 -0.33 -0.94
N SER A 57 -6.13 -1.13 -1.54
CA SER A 57 -6.23 -2.56 -1.33
C SER A 57 -6.10 -3.29 -2.65
N LYS A 58 -5.30 -4.36 -2.68
CA LYS A 58 -5.15 -5.23 -3.85
C LYS A 58 -5.01 -6.68 -3.45
N GLN A 59 -5.66 -7.58 -4.18
CA GLN A 59 -5.51 -9.01 -3.98
C GLN A 59 -4.07 -9.46 -4.26
N ILE A 60 -3.51 -10.27 -3.37
CA ILE A 60 -2.16 -10.84 -3.52
C ILE A 60 -2.18 -12.37 -3.63
N ASP A 61 -3.21 -13.02 -3.10
CA ASP A 61 -3.46 -14.45 -3.30
C ASP A 61 -4.97 -14.75 -3.17
N PRO A 62 -5.44 -16.01 -3.35
CA PRO A 62 -6.87 -16.32 -3.28
C PRO A 62 -7.55 -15.96 -1.96
N LYS A 63 -6.81 -15.90 -0.85
CA LYS A 63 -7.32 -15.70 0.51
C LYS A 63 -6.98 -14.32 1.10
N HIS A 64 -6.00 -13.61 0.55
CA HIS A 64 -5.49 -12.36 1.15
C HIS A 64 -5.52 -11.16 0.20
N VAL A 65 -5.74 -10.00 0.81
CA VAL A 65 -5.55 -8.67 0.21
C VAL A 65 -4.41 -7.95 0.90
N LEU A 66 -3.57 -7.27 0.16
CA LEU A 66 -2.59 -6.34 0.69
C LEU A 66 -3.24 -4.96 0.81
N ARG A 67 -3.26 -4.43 2.03
CA ARG A 67 -3.66 -3.05 2.30
C ARG A 67 -2.43 -2.18 2.45
N VAL A 68 -2.43 -1.03 1.78
CA VAL A 68 -1.39 -0.01 1.83
C VAL A 68 -2.03 1.28 2.29
N VAL A 69 -1.60 1.78 3.44
CA VAL A 69 -2.06 3.05 4.03
C VAL A 69 -1.01 4.11 3.77
N TYR A 70 -1.42 5.19 3.11
CA TYR A 70 -0.54 6.29 2.76
C TYR A 70 -1.24 7.63 2.90
N LYS A 71 -0.45 8.70 2.86
CA LYS A 71 -0.93 10.07 2.65
C LYS A 71 -0.33 10.61 1.37
N GLN A 72 -1.08 11.45 0.67
CA GLN A 72 -0.61 12.14 -0.52
C GLN A 72 -0.58 13.65 -0.26
N GLU A 73 0.60 14.25 -0.43
CA GLU A 73 0.84 15.69 -0.28
C GLU A 73 1.55 16.17 -1.55
N GLY A 74 0.77 16.75 -2.48
CA GLY A 74 1.25 17.07 -3.83
C GLY A 74 1.71 15.82 -4.58
N ASP A 75 2.95 15.84 -5.07
CA ASP A 75 3.58 14.71 -5.79
C ASP A 75 4.28 13.71 -4.85
N ILE A 76 4.13 13.85 -3.53
CA ILE A 76 4.75 12.95 -2.55
C ILE A 76 3.70 12.00 -1.96
N ILE A 77 3.94 10.70 -2.10
CA ILE A 77 3.21 9.66 -1.40
C ILE A 77 4.05 9.14 -0.24
N THR A 78 3.56 9.32 0.98
CA THR A 78 4.22 8.79 2.18
C THR A 78 3.52 7.51 2.62
N ILE A 79 4.24 6.38 2.53
CA ILE A 79 3.76 5.07 2.99
C ILE A 79 3.87 5.02 4.51
N ILE A 80 2.70 5.01 5.16
CA ILE A 80 2.57 4.96 6.61
C ILE A 80 2.70 3.51 7.07
N THR A 81 1.94 2.61 6.48
CA THR A 81 2.01 1.17 6.78
C THR A 81 1.41 0.33 5.66
N PHE A 82 1.71 -0.96 5.66
CA PHE A 82 1.03 -1.95 4.82
C PHE A 82 0.89 -3.28 5.57
N TYR A 83 -0.09 -4.10 5.21
CA TYR A 83 -0.31 -5.41 5.83
C TYR A 83 -1.26 -6.27 4.99
N PRO A 84 -1.07 -7.60 4.98
CA PRO A 84 -2.07 -8.51 4.44
C PRO A 84 -3.28 -8.57 5.39
N ALA A 85 -4.46 -8.70 4.82
CA ALA A 85 -5.70 -9.02 5.52
C ALA A 85 -6.39 -10.17 4.80
N GLU A 86 -7.16 -10.98 5.54
CA GLU A 86 -8.01 -12.00 4.94
C GLU A 86 -9.15 -11.35 4.14
N LYS A 87 -9.47 -11.93 2.98
CA LYS A 87 -10.67 -11.60 2.23
C LYS A 87 -11.91 -11.85 3.08
N GLY A 88 -12.93 -11.00 2.95
CA GLY A 88 -14.16 -11.05 3.74
C GLY A 88 -14.13 -10.20 5.02
N ARG A 89 -12.95 -9.76 5.49
CA ARG A 89 -12.85 -8.96 6.73
C ARG A 89 -13.14 -7.47 6.52
N TYR A 90 -12.96 -6.98 5.30
CA TYR A 90 -13.19 -5.58 4.94
C TYR A 90 -13.94 -5.42 3.61
N TYR A 91 -14.03 -6.50 2.82
CA TYR A 91 -14.76 -6.65 1.56
C TYR A 91 -15.11 -8.11 1.38
#